data_AF-A6R1T5-F1
#
_entry.id   AF-A6R1T5-F1
#
_cell.length_a   1.000
_cell.length_b   1.000
_cell.length_c   1.000
_cell.angle_alpha   90.00
_cell.angle_beta   90.00
_cell.angle_gamma   90.00
#
_symmetry.space_group_name_H-M   'P 1'
#
loop_
_entity.id
_entity.type
_entity.pdbx_description
1 polymer ?
#
loop_
_entity_poly.entity_id
_entity_poly.type
_entity_poly.pdbx_seq_one_letter_code
_entity_poly.pdbx_strand_id
1 'polypeptide(L)'
;MGRLTEYQVIGRHLPTEANPTPKLYRMRIFAPNTVVAKSRFWFFLMKLRKVKKANGEIVSINVIHEKRPLKVKNFGIWIRYDSRSGTHNMYKEYREMSRTDAVQALYQDMAARHRARFRSIHILKVVELEKADLIRRPYIKQLITKNLKFPLPHRVPKASTKKIFAAQRPSTFA
;
A
#
# COMPACT_ATOMS: atom_id res chain seq x y z
N MET A 1 -1.53 12.68 -2.23
CA MET A 1 -1.61 11.46 -3.06
C MET A 1 -3.05 10.96 -2.95
N GLY A 2 -3.75 10.73 -4.06
CA GLY A 2 -5.13 10.25 -4.02
C GLY A 2 -5.24 8.86 -3.37
N ARG A 3 -6.41 8.51 -2.86
CA ARG A 3 -6.69 7.19 -2.25
C ARG A 3 -6.34 6.08 -3.24
N LEU A 4 -5.59 5.08 -2.80
CA LEU A 4 -5.21 3.96 -3.66
C LEU A 4 -6.34 2.95 -3.74
N THR A 5 -6.50 2.38 -4.92
CA THR A 5 -7.42 1.28 -5.21
C THR A 5 -6.61 0.06 -5.63
N GLU A 6 -7.04 -1.13 -5.20
CA GLU A 6 -6.43 -2.39 -5.61
C GLU A 6 -7.08 -2.89 -6.90
N TYR A 7 -6.28 -3.10 -7.93
CA TYR A 7 -6.71 -3.61 -9.23
C TYR A 7 -6.11 -4.98 -9.49
N GLN A 8 -6.94 -5.92 -9.93
CA GLN A 8 -6.48 -7.12 -10.62
C GLN A 8 -6.37 -6.82 -12.11
N VAL A 9 -5.15 -6.81 -12.63
CA VAL A 9 -4.90 -6.62 -14.07
C VAL A 9 -4.42 -7.95 -14.65
N ILE A 10 -5.09 -8.40 -15.71
CA ILE A 10 -4.72 -9.60 -16.46
C ILE A 10 -4.37 -9.18 -17.88
N GLY A 11 -3.20 -9.60 -18.37
CA GLY A 11 -2.75 -9.34 -19.72
C GLY A 11 -1.94 -10.49 -20.29
N ARG A 12 -1.76 -10.48 -21.61
CA ARG A 12 -1.02 -11.50 -22.36
C ARG A 12 -0.31 -10.86 -23.56
N HIS A 13 0.54 -11.65 -24.22
CA HIS A 13 0.99 -11.33 -25.57
C HIS A 13 -0.19 -11.37 -26.56
N LEU A 14 -0.10 -10.61 -27.64
CA LEU A 14 -1.02 -10.76 -28.76
C LEU A 14 -0.87 -12.18 -29.33
N PRO A 15 -1.98 -12.89 -29.60
CA PRO A 15 -1.94 -14.18 -30.29
C PRO A 15 -1.23 -14.06 -31.65
N THR A 16 -0.40 -15.04 -31.97
CA THR A 16 0.26 -15.17 -33.28
C THR A 16 -0.03 -16.55 -33.85
N GLU A 17 0.19 -16.77 -35.15
CA GLU A 17 0.01 -18.09 -35.77
C GLU A 17 0.86 -19.17 -35.08
N ALA A 18 2.09 -18.82 -34.69
CA ALA A 18 2.98 -19.71 -33.94
C ALA A 18 2.55 -19.95 -32.48
N ASN A 19 1.74 -19.05 -31.88
CA ASN A 19 1.24 -19.19 -30.52
C ASN A 19 -0.17 -18.60 -30.40
N PRO A 20 -1.22 -19.38 -30.74
CA PRO A 20 -2.60 -18.91 -30.72
C PRO A 20 -3.15 -18.73 -29.31
N THR A 21 -2.55 -19.37 -28.29
CA THR A 21 -3.00 -19.29 -26.89
C THR A 21 -1.88 -18.80 -25.95
N PRO A 22 -1.48 -17.51 -26.02
CA PRO A 22 -0.44 -16.97 -25.15
C PRO A 22 -0.81 -17.05 -23.67
N LYS A 23 0.20 -17.31 -22.82
CA LYS A 23 0.05 -17.38 -21.37
C LYS A 23 -0.50 -16.07 -20.79
N LEU A 24 -1.48 -16.20 -19.90
CA LEU A 24 -2.07 -15.08 -19.16
C LEU A 24 -1.23 -14.74 -17.93
N TYR A 25 -0.98 -13.46 -17.72
CA TYR A 25 -0.29 -12.93 -16.54
C TYR A 25 -1.24 -12.08 -15.72
N ARG A 26 -1.35 -12.41 -14.43
CA ARG A 26 -2.18 -11.67 -13.47
C ARG A 26 -1.30 -10.93 -12.46
N MET A 27 -1.59 -9.65 -12.24
CA MET A 27 -0.94 -8.86 -11.18
C MET A 27 -1.98 -8.13 -10.34
N ARG A 28 -1.64 -7.91 -9.07
CA ARG A 28 -2.37 -7.01 -8.17
C ARG A 28 -1.62 -5.69 -8.14
N ILE A 29 -2.26 -4.62 -8.58
CA ILE A 29 -1.67 -3.30 -8.75
C ILE A 29 -2.41 -2.31 -7.85
N PHE A 30 -1.67 -1.58 -7.03
CA PHE A 30 -2.20 -0.48 -6.22
C PHE A 30 -2.01 0.82 -6.99
N ALA A 31 -3.11 1.49 -7.33
CA ALA A 31 -3.08 2.70 -8.15
C ALA A 31 -4.29 3.60 -7.83
N PRO A 32 -4.20 4.93 -8.08
CA PRO A 32 -5.32 5.84 -7.85
C PRO A 32 -6.45 5.68 -8.88
N ASN A 33 -6.16 5.16 -10.07
CA ASN A 33 -7.15 4.94 -11.13
C ASN A 33 -6.70 3.82 -12.09
N THR A 34 -7.60 3.43 -13.00
CA THR A 34 -7.39 2.35 -13.97
C THR A 34 -6.27 2.65 -14.96
N VAL A 35 -6.09 3.91 -15.37
CA VAL A 35 -5.04 4.32 -16.32
C VAL A 35 -3.65 4.09 -15.73
N VAL A 36 -3.44 4.52 -14.49
CA VAL A 36 -2.19 4.28 -13.76
C VAL A 36 -2.00 2.78 -13.50
N ALA A 37 -3.08 2.04 -13.20
CA ALA A 37 -3.00 0.59 -13.04
C ALA A 37 -2.50 -0.13 -14.31
N LYS A 38 -3.04 0.23 -15.49
CA LYS A 38 -2.58 -0.27 -16.80
C LYS A 38 -1.10 0.04 -17.02
N SER A 39 -0.69 1.29 -16.77
CA SER A 39 0.70 1.73 -16.95
C SER A 39 1.67 0.95 -16.05
N ARG A 40 1.34 0.79 -14.76
CA ARG A 40 2.17 0.02 -13.82
C ARG A 40 2.21 -1.46 -14.14
N PHE A 41 1.11 -2.05 -14.61
CA PHE A 41 1.08 -3.43 -15.09
C PHE A 41 2.11 -3.65 -16.21
N TRP A 42 2.10 -2.82 -17.25
CA TRP A 42 3.06 -2.92 -18.35
C TRP A 42 4.51 -2.70 -17.89
N PHE A 43 4.74 -1.76 -16.98
CA PHE A 43 6.07 -1.54 -16.40
C PHE A 43 6.62 -2.81 -15.72
N PHE A 44 5.81 -3.48 -14.90
CA PHE A 44 6.24 -4.71 -14.22
C PHE A 44 6.33 -5.89 -15.18
N LEU A 45 5.39 -6.03 -16.12
CA LEU A 45 5.38 -7.14 -17.07
C LEU A 45 6.56 -7.07 -18.04
N MET A 46 6.95 -5.87 -18.48
CA MET A 46 8.16 -5.65 -19.27
C MET A 46 9.41 -6.11 -18.50
N LYS A 47 9.54 -5.75 -17.22
CA LYS A 47 10.69 -6.16 -16.40
C LYS A 47 10.75 -7.66 -16.12
N LEU A 48 9.60 -8.32 -15.96
CA LEU A 48 9.55 -9.74 -15.58
C LEU A 48 9.53 -10.70 -16.78
N ARG A 49 8.87 -10.32 -17.88
CA ARG A 49 8.58 -11.22 -19.01
C ARG A 49 8.88 -10.61 -20.37
N LYS A 50 9.52 -9.43 -20.43
CA LYS A 50 9.89 -8.71 -21.67
C LYS A 50 8.71 -8.41 -22.61
N VAL A 51 7.47 -8.46 -22.12
CA VAL A 51 6.27 -8.11 -22.88
C VAL A 51 6.05 -6.60 -22.84
N LYS A 52 5.90 -5.98 -24.00
CA LYS A 52 5.61 -4.55 -24.15
C LYS A 52 4.13 -4.33 -24.49
N LYS A 53 3.60 -3.15 -24.18
CA LYS A 53 2.23 -2.73 -24.55
C LYS A 53 1.96 -2.85 -26.06
N ALA A 54 2.96 -2.65 -26.91
CA ALA A 54 2.79 -2.76 -28.37
C ALA A 54 2.48 -4.19 -28.84
N ASN A 55 3.05 -5.20 -28.17
CA ASN A 55 2.95 -6.61 -28.61
C ASN A 55 2.05 -7.42 -27.67
N GLY A 56 1.28 -6.75 -26.82
CA GLY A 56 0.46 -7.39 -25.81
C GLY A 56 -0.82 -6.60 -25.54
N GLU A 57 -1.80 -7.29 -24.98
CA GLU A 57 -3.09 -6.73 -24.65
C GLU A 57 -3.44 -6.98 -23.18
N ILE A 58 -4.26 -6.09 -22.63
CA ILE A 58 -4.88 -6.30 -21.31
C ILE A 58 -6.24 -6.92 -21.56
N VAL A 59 -6.43 -8.15 -21.05
CA VAL A 59 -7.66 -8.92 -21.23
C VAL A 59 -8.74 -8.44 -20.27
N SER A 60 -8.38 -8.15 -19.02
CA SER A 60 -9.35 -7.71 -18.01
C SER A 60 -8.71 -6.83 -16.94
N ILE A 61 -9.49 -5.87 -16.41
CA ILE A 61 -9.12 -5.07 -15.25
C ILE A 61 -10.30 -5.04 -14.30
N ASN A 62 -10.11 -5.60 -13.12
CA ASN A 62 -11.15 -5.67 -12.10
C ASN A 62 -10.67 -4.95 -10.84
N VAL A 63 -11.54 -4.17 -10.21
CA VAL A 63 -11.28 -3.62 -8.88
C VAL A 63 -11.45 -4.74 -7.85
N ILE A 64 -10.48 -4.88 -6.94
CA ILE A 64 -10.58 -5.76 -5.78
C ILE A 64 -10.98 -4.91 -4.58
N HIS A 65 -12.14 -5.22 -4.02
CA HIS A 65 -12.57 -4.64 -2.75
C HIS A 65 -12.12 -5.51 -1.56
N GLU A 66 -11.90 -4.86 -0.43
CA GLU A 66 -11.55 -5.55 0.81
C GLU A 66 -12.72 -6.40 1.30
N LYS A 67 -12.48 -7.68 1.59
CA LYS A 67 -13.56 -8.62 1.97
C LYS A 67 -14.20 -8.29 3.31
N ARG A 68 -13.40 -7.74 4.23
CA ARG A 68 -13.82 -7.43 5.61
C ARG A 68 -13.29 -6.05 6.00
N PRO A 69 -13.89 -4.95 5.52
CA PRO A 69 -13.36 -3.59 5.72
C PRO A 69 -13.55 -3.07 7.16
N LEU A 70 -14.40 -3.72 7.97
CA LEU A 70 -14.65 -3.35 9.37
C LEU A 70 -13.80 -4.13 10.37
N LYS A 71 -12.92 -5.02 9.90
CA LYS A 71 -12.00 -5.78 10.76
C LYS A 71 -10.59 -5.21 10.65
N VAL A 72 -10.01 -4.84 11.80
CA VAL A 72 -8.59 -4.49 11.89
C VAL A 72 -7.73 -5.71 11.61
N LYS A 73 -6.73 -5.56 10.75
CA LYS A 73 -5.80 -6.62 10.33
C LYS A 73 -4.37 -6.15 10.46
N ASN A 74 -3.45 -7.09 10.46
CA ASN A 74 -2.02 -6.82 10.35
C ASN A 74 -1.57 -7.28 8.96
N PHE A 75 -0.83 -6.44 8.25
CA PHE A 75 -0.35 -6.72 6.90
C PHE A 75 1.17 -6.74 6.88
N GLY A 76 1.74 -7.81 6.34
CA GLY A 76 3.14 -7.88 5.96
C GLY A 76 3.30 -7.45 4.51
N ILE A 77 4.20 -6.50 4.26
CA ILE A 77 4.49 -5.99 2.93
C ILE A 77 5.97 -6.15 2.62
N TRP A 78 6.26 -6.86 1.54
CA TRP A 78 7.60 -6.97 0.97
C TRP A 78 7.74 -5.96 -0.14
N ILE A 79 8.77 -5.12 -0.03
CA ILE A 79 9.08 -4.10 -1.01
C ILE A 79 10.51 -4.27 -1.50
N ARG A 80 10.73 -3.85 -2.74
CA ARG A 80 12.03 -3.40 -3.22
C ARG A 80 11.94 -1.90 -3.42
N TYR A 81 12.94 -1.16 -2.98
CA TYR A 81 12.99 0.28 -3.25
C TYR A 81 14.38 0.73 -3.67
N ASP A 82 14.41 1.79 -4.46
CA ASP A 82 15.64 2.42 -4.92
C ASP A 82 15.95 3.60 -3.99
N SER A 83 17.08 3.51 -3.28
CA SER A 83 17.67 4.59 -2.50
C SER A 83 18.50 5.50 -3.41
N ARG A 84 19.22 6.47 -2.82
CA ARG A 84 20.17 7.30 -3.58
C ARG A 84 21.43 6.54 -3.98
N SER A 85 21.76 5.47 -3.27
CA SER A 85 23.02 4.74 -3.41
C SER A 85 22.85 3.34 -3.99
N GLY A 86 21.62 2.81 -4.03
CA GLY A 86 21.38 1.45 -4.54
C GLY A 86 19.96 0.96 -4.34
N THR A 87 19.71 -0.28 -4.75
CA THR A 87 18.39 -0.92 -4.63
C THR A 87 18.36 -1.85 -3.44
N HIS A 88 17.38 -1.73 -2.55
CA HIS A 88 17.29 -2.50 -1.33
C HIS A 88 15.93 -3.18 -1.19
N ASN A 89 15.92 -4.38 -0.61
CA ASN A 89 14.69 -5.06 -0.22
C ASN A 89 14.36 -4.72 1.23
N MET A 90 13.07 -4.55 1.53
CA MET A 90 12.58 -4.31 2.89
C MET A 90 11.33 -5.12 3.13
N TYR A 91 11.16 -5.49 4.40
CA TYR A 91 9.91 -6.03 4.92
C TYR A 91 9.36 -5.04 5.94
N LYS A 92 8.11 -4.61 5.77
CA LYS A 92 7.42 -3.74 6.71
C LYS A 92 6.05 -4.30 7.04
N GLU A 93 5.59 -3.96 8.24
CA GLU A 93 4.28 -4.39 8.74
C GLU A 93 3.46 -3.15 9.07
N TYR A 94 2.15 -3.24 8.79
CA TYR A 94 1.17 -2.18 9.07
C TYR A 94 -0.10 -2.79 9.67
N ARG A 95 -0.76 -2.06 10.56
CA ARG A 95 -2.03 -2.45 11.18
C ARG A 95 -3.12 -1.54 10.65
N GLU A 96 -3.95 -2.06 9.74
CA GLU A 96 -4.94 -1.29 8.99
C GLU A 96 -6.19 -2.13 8.70
N MET A 97 -7.23 -1.49 8.16
CA MET A 97 -8.51 -2.14 7.84
C MET A 97 -8.50 -2.88 6.49
N SER A 98 -7.68 -2.41 5.55
CA SER A 98 -7.61 -2.92 4.17
C SER A 98 -6.18 -2.99 3.63
N ARG A 99 -5.97 -3.81 2.59
CA ARG A 99 -4.68 -3.84 1.87
C ARG A 99 -4.31 -2.49 1.25
N THR A 100 -5.29 -1.75 0.74
CA THR A 100 -5.08 -0.44 0.12
C THR A 100 -4.58 0.58 1.14
N ASP A 101 -5.17 0.58 2.34
CA ASP A 101 -4.79 1.51 3.41
C ASP A 101 -3.39 1.16 3.95
N ALA A 102 -3.09 -0.15 4.11
CA ALA A 102 -1.75 -0.61 4.48
C ALA A 102 -0.67 -0.18 3.47
N VAL A 103 -0.97 -0.25 2.18
CA VAL A 103 -0.07 0.21 1.13
C VAL A 103 0.06 1.74 1.12
N GLN A 104 -1.01 2.46 1.42
CA GLN A 104 -0.96 3.92 1.55
C GLN A 104 -0.08 4.35 2.73
N ALA A 105 -0.25 3.71 3.90
CA ALA A 105 0.60 3.91 5.07
C ALA A 105 2.07 3.59 4.77
N LEU A 106 2.33 2.53 4.01
CA LEU A 106 3.66 2.20 3.50
C LEU A 106 4.27 3.33 2.68
N TYR A 107 3.53 3.89 1.71
CA TYR A 107 4.05 4.98 0.89
C TYR A 107 4.37 6.23 1.72
N GLN A 108 3.52 6.56 2.70
CA GLN A 108 3.77 7.69 3.62
C GLN A 108 5.00 7.45 4.51
N ASP A 109 5.13 6.24 5.06
CA ASP A 109 6.27 5.84 5.87
C ASP A 109 7.58 5.92 5.07
N MET A 110 7.60 5.34 3.86
CA MET A 110 8.78 5.37 3.00
C MET A 110 9.16 6.79 2.56
N ALA A 111 8.18 7.67 2.35
CA ALA A 111 8.43 9.08 2.09
C ALA A 111 9.00 9.80 3.33
N ALA A 112 8.47 9.54 4.52
CA ALA A 112 8.90 10.19 5.76
C ALA A 112 10.29 9.74 6.21
N ARG A 113 10.53 8.43 6.29
CA ARG A 113 11.76 7.86 6.87
C ARG A 113 12.91 7.77 5.87
N HIS A 114 12.60 7.51 4.60
CA HIS A 114 13.63 7.23 3.58
C HIS A 114 13.60 8.23 2.41
N ARG A 115 12.71 9.24 2.44
CA ARG A 115 12.50 10.20 1.34
C ARG A 115 12.27 9.49 -0.01
N ALA A 116 11.74 8.28 0.03
CA ALA A 116 11.51 7.47 -1.16
C ALA A 116 10.25 7.96 -1.87
N ARG A 117 10.38 8.24 -3.17
CA ARG A 117 9.25 8.64 -4.02
C ARG A 117 8.44 7.41 -4.41
N PHE A 118 7.15 7.61 -4.70
CA PHE A 118 6.26 6.54 -5.17
C PHE A 118 6.87 5.69 -6.31
N ARG A 119 7.50 6.35 -7.29
CA ARG A 119 8.10 5.67 -8.46
C ARG A 119 9.25 4.72 -8.11
N SER A 120 9.94 4.99 -7.00
CA SER A 120 11.13 4.26 -6.56
C SER A 120 10.78 3.04 -5.72
N ILE A 121 9.51 2.79 -5.43
CA ILE A 121 9.05 1.69 -4.59
C ILE A 121 8.30 0.68 -5.46
N HIS A 122 8.74 -0.57 -5.38
CA HIS A 122 8.09 -1.73 -5.97
C HIS A 122 7.52 -2.60 -4.85
N ILE A 123 6.20 -2.76 -4.85
CA ILE A 123 5.52 -3.68 -3.93
C ILE A 123 5.59 -5.07 -4.54
N LEU A 124 6.23 -6.01 -3.85
CA LEU A 124 6.41 -7.38 -4.32
C LEU A 124 5.24 -8.26 -3.86
N LYS A 125 4.88 -8.14 -2.58
CA LYS A 125 3.84 -8.97 -1.97
C LYS A 125 3.19 -8.24 -0.81
N VAL A 126 1.87 -8.35 -0.69
CA VAL A 126 1.08 -7.90 0.46
C VAL A 126 0.31 -9.11 0.99
N VAL A 127 0.47 -9.41 2.28
CA VAL A 127 -0.15 -10.57 2.94
C VAL A 127 -0.79 -10.13 4.25
N GLU A 128 -1.97 -10.64 4.55
CA GLU A 128 -2.60 -10.53 5.87
C GLU A 128 -1.95 -11.54 6.83
N LEU A 129 -1.48 -11.06 7.98
CA LEU A 129 -0.88 -11.88 9.04
C LEU A 129 -1.98 -12.24 10.05
N GLU A 130 -2.48 -13.46 9.96
CA GLU A 130 -3.58 -13.93 10.80
C GLU A 130 -3.12 -14.33 12.21
N LYS A 131 -1.95 -14.96 12.31
CA LYS A 131 -1.37 -15.39 13.59
C LYS A 131 -0.54 -14.27 14.23
N ALA A 132 -0.74 -14.04 15.52
CA ALA A 132 0.01 -13.04 16.27
C ALA A 132 1.53 -13.33 16.28
N ASP A 133 1.93 -14.60 16.27
CA ASP A 133 3.34 -15.02 16.32
C ASP A 133 4.13 -14.67 15.06
N LEU A 134 3.45 -14.46 13.93
CA LEU A 134 4.10 -14.11 12.66
C LEU A 134 4.52 -12.63 12.61
N ILE A 135 4.03 -11.82 13.54
CA ILE A 135 4.30 -10.39 13.59
C ILE A 135 5.67 -10.18 14.20
N ARG A 136 6.54 -9.46 13.49
CA ARG A 136 7.94 -9.27 13.89
C ARG A 136 8.19 -7.89 14.45
N ARG A 137 7.39 -6.88 14.09
CA ARG A 137 7.64 -5.48 14.47
C ARG A 137 7.13 -5.18 15.90
N PRO A 138 8.00 -4.76 16.85
CA PRO A 138 7.60 -4.52 18.24
C PRO A 138 6.46 -3.52 18.39
N TYR A 139 6.45 -2.47 17.59
CA TYR A 139 5.42 -1.43 17.62
C TYR A 139 4.03 -1.89 17.19
N ILE A 140 3.91 -3.04 16.50
CA ILE A 140 2.62 -3.70 16.22
C ILE A 140 2.30 -4.71 17.30
N LYS A 141 3.30 -5.46 17.79
CA LYS A 141 3.11 -6.43 18.88
C LYS A 141 2.44 -5.81 20.11
N GLN A 142 2.85 -4.60 20.49
CA GLN A 142 2.25 -3.89 21.63
C GLN A 142 0.73 -3.61 21.47
N LEU A 143 0.22 -3.57 20.23
CA LEU A 143 -1.18 -3.24 19.94
C LEU A 143 -2.12 -4.46 19.96
N ILE A 144 -1.58 -5.67 20.19
CA ILE A 144 -2.31 -6.94 20.08
C ILE A 144 -2.58 -7.54 21.47
N THR A 145 -2.12 -6.88 22.52
CA THR A 145 -2.37 -7.29 23.90
C THR A 145 -3.87 -7.26 24.21
N LYS A 146 -4.34 -8.31 24.90
CA LYS A 146 -5.73 -8.34 25.39
C LYS A 146 -5.92 -7.24 26.43
N ASN A 147 -7.07 -6.59 26.44
CA ASN A 147 -7.43 -5.52 27.37
C ASN A 147 -6.45 -4.32 27.36
N LEU A 148 -5.89 -4.00 26.19
CA LEU A 148 -5.04 -2.82 26.01
C LEU A 148 -5.78 -1.54 26.44
N LYS A 149 -5.20 -0.80 27.37
CA LYS A 149 -5.67 0.50 27.85
C LYS A 149 -4.50 1.47 27.84
N PHE A 150 -4.74 2.69 27.40
CA PHE A 150 -3.76 3.77 27.43
C PHE A 150 -4.47 5.12 27.60
N PRO A 151 -3.92 6.04 28.40
CA PRO A 151 -4.42 7.41 28.47
C PRO A 151 -4.05 8.18 27.19
N LEU A 152 -4.68 9.33 26.99
CA LEU A 152 -4.23 10.36 26.04
C LEU A 152 -3.67 11.53 26.88
N PRO A 153 -2.38 11.52 27.25
CA PRO A 153 -1.85 12.40 28.31
C PRO A 153 -1.88 13.89 27.98
N HIS A 154 -1.81 14.22 26.69
CA HIS A 154 -1.73 15.59 26.22
C HIS A 154 -2.66 15.77 25.01
N ARG A 155 -3.75 16.53 25.20
CA ARG A 155 -4.75 16.80 24.17
C ARG A 155 -4.65 18.26 23.72
N VAL A 156 -3.99 18.49 22.59
CA VAL A 156 -3.89 19.83 22.01
C VAL A 156 -5.25 20.23 21.41
N PRO A 157 -5.90 21.31 21.88
CA PRO A 157 -7.11 21.80 21.24
C PRO A 157 -6.79 22.30 19.83
N LYS A 158 -7.64 21.94 18.87
CA LYS A 158 -7.53 22.49 17.51
C LYS A 158 -7.82 23.99 17.58
N ALA A 159 -6.97 24.79 16.93
CA ALA A 159 -7.19 26.23 16.82
C ALA A 159 -8.58 26.49 16.22
N SER A 160 -9.44 27.18 16.98
CA SER A 160 -10.77 27.54 16.53
C SER A 160 -10.67 28.84 15.74
N THR A 161 -10.98 28.80 14.45
CA THR A 161 -11.05 30.01 13.60
C THR A 161 -12.09 31.02 14.11
N LYS A 162 -12.99 30.63 15.02
CA LYS A 162 -14.07 31.47 15.57
C LYS A 162 -13.61 32.39 16.71
N LYS A 163 -12.49 32.10 17.39
CA LYS A 163 -11.97 32.92 18.49
C LYS A 163 -10.46 33.00 18.38
N ILE A 164 -9.98 34.07 17.74
CA ILE A 164 -8.55 34.34 17.51
C ILE A 164 -7.89 34.82 18.82
N PHE A 165 -8.63 35.55 19.65
CA PHE A 165 -8.17 36.06 20.94
C PHE A 165 -8.97 35.42 22.08
N ALA A 166 -8.27 35.04 23.15
CA ALA A 166 -8.87 34.48 24.35
C ALA A 166 -8.14 35.01 25.59
N ALA A 167 -8.89 35.37 26.63
CA ALA A 167 -8.33 35.83 27.90
C ALA A 167 -7.76 34.67 28.75
N GLN A 168 -8.24 33.45 28.53
CA GLN A 168 -7.82 32.24 29.26
C GLN A 168 -6.94 31.35 28.39
N ARG A 169 -5.93 30.73 29.00
CA ARG A 169 -5.06 29.76 28.35
C ARG A 169 -5.80 28.43 28.13
N PRO A 170 -5.56 27.74 27.01
CA PRO A 170 -6.13 26.41 26.79
C PRO A 170 -5.56 25.38 27.78
N SER A 171 -6.41 24.49 28.28
CA SER A 171 -5.98 23.27 28.99
C SER A 171 -5.71 22.15 28.00
N THR A 172 -4.67 21.35 28.27
CA THR A 172 -4.32 20.15 27.51
C THR A 172 -4.51 18.85 28.30
N PHE A 173 -4.88 18.98 29.58
CA PHE A 173 -5.29 17.89 30.45
C PHE A 173 -6.82 17.80 30.45
N ALA A 174 -7.34 16.59 30.30
CA ALA A 174 -8.77 16.29 30.24
C ALA A 174 -9.17 15.37 31.38
#